data_AF-A0A4T2BCV8-F1
#
_entry.id   AF-A0A4T2BCV8-F1
#
_cell.length_a   1.000
_cell.length_b   1.000
_cell.length_c   1.000
_cell.angle_alpha   90.00
_cell.angle_beta   90.00
_cell.angle_gamma   90.00
#
_symmetry.space_group_name_H-M   'P 1'
#
loop_
_entity.id
_entity.type
_entity.pdbx_description
1 polymer ?
#
loop_
_entity_poly.entity_id
_entity_poly.type
_entity_poly.pdbx_seq_one_letter_code
_entity_poly.pdbx_strand_id
1 'polypeptide(L)'
;MRRTFVTTLLTRKNLPKDAAVFTALTLTRHHQLVTADSGDYARTFLSSTDKDQWGLKGLATLVEQTPTKAQTISPAIALSAFENAIGRDSWRYPSDTGKEYLNQLEQWGYHLSPVERIAAGHPAPADDDTDPAVDEDTVTAE
;
A
#
# COMPACT_ATOMS: atom_id res chain seq x y z
N MET A 1 -3.17 7.65 -5.66
CA MET A 1 -1.80 7.12 -5.80
C MET A 1 -1.67 5.74 -5.15
N ARG A 2 -1.60 5.62 -3.81
CA ARG A 2 -1.50 4.32 -3.10
C ARG A 2 -2.54 3.25 -3.49
N ARG A 3 -3.83 3.55 -3.36
CA ARG A 3 -4.92 2.63 -3.72
C ARG A 3 -4.91 2.23 -5.20
N THR A 4 -4.51 3.16 -6.07
CA THR A 4 -4.32 2.91 -7.49
C THR A 4 -3.17 1.93 -7.71
N PHE A 5 -2.03 2.12 -7.05
CA PHE A 5 -0.91 1.19 -7.06
C PHE A 5 -1.35 -0.21 -6.59
N VAL A 6 -2.08 -0.31 -5.48
CA VAL A 6 -2.59 -1.59 -4.95
C VAL A 6 -3.50 -2.29 -5.96
N THR A 7 -4.40 -1.55 -6.60
CA THR A 7 -5.28 -2.07 -7.65
C THR A 7 -4.44 -2.62 -8.82
N THR A 8 -3.45 -1.85 -9.30
CA THR A 8 -2.54 -2.29 -10.38
C THR A 8 -1.65 -3.46 -9.96
N LEU A 9 -1.26 -3.55 -8.69
CA LEU A 9 -0.45 -4.65 -8.17
C LEU A 9 -1.20 -5.98 -8.28
N LEU A 10 -2.48 -5.98 -7.93
CA LEU A 10 -3.33 -7.18 -7.94
C LEU A 10 -3.74 -7.64 -9.34
N THR A 11 -3.60 -6.82 -10.37
CA THR A 11 -3.85 -7.22 -11.77
C THR A 11 -2.63 -7.84 -12.46
N ARG A 12 -1.45 -7.85 -11.81
CA ARG A 12 -0.23 -8.42 -12.39
C ARG A 12 -0.36 -9.94 -12.53
N LYS A 13 0.27 -10.48 -13.58
CA LYS A 13 0.37 -11.94 -13.81
C LYS A 13 1.02 -12.67 -12.64
N ASN A 14 2.06 -12.07 -12.05
CA ASN A 14 2.75 -12.59 -10.89
C ASN A 14 2.67 -11.56 -9.77
N LEU A 15 2.14 -11.98 -8.63
CA LEU A 15 2.15 -11.20 -7.39
C LEU A 15 3.57 -11.18 -6.78
N PRO A 16 3.85 -10.24 -5.87
CA PRO A 16 5.09 -10.27 -5.09
C PRO A 16 5.32 -11.63 -4.44
N LYS A 17 6.57 -12.09 -4.45
CA LYS A 17 6.93 -13.44 -3.97
C LYS A 17 6.58 -13.65 -2.50
N ASP A 18 6.58 -12.59 -1.72
CA ASP A 18 6.29 -12.52 -0.30
C ASP A 18 4.83 -12.13 0.01
N ALA A 19 3.94 -12.02 -0.98
CA ALA A 19 2.53 -11.66 -0.74
C ALA A 19 1.81 -12.63 0.22
N ALA A 20 2.15 -13.92 0.15
CA ALA A 20 1.65 -14.93 1.09
C ALA A 20 2.21 -14.72 2.52
N VAL A 21 3.48 -14.30 2.62
CA VAL A 21 4.11 -13.97 3.91
C VAL A 21 3.42 -12.74 4.52
N PHE A 22 3.22 -11.68 3.74
CA PHE A 22 2.48 -10.49 4.18
C PHE A 22 1.07 -10.85 4.66
N THR A 23 0.35 -11.70 3.91
CA THR A 23 -0.99 -12.15 4.29
C THR A 23 -0.97 -12.90 5.62
N ALA A 24 -0.04 -13.85 5.80
CA ALA A 24 0.09 -14.59 7.06
C ALA A 24 0.46 -13.68 8.25
N LEU A 25 1.37 -12.72 8.05
CA LEU A 25 1.72 -11.73 9.07
C LEU A 25 0.52 -10.84 9.43
N THR A 26 -0.29 -10.46 8.45
CA THR A 26 -1.51 -9.71 8.68
C THR A 26 -2.49 -10.52 9.55
N LEU A 27 -2.71 -11.79 9.22
CA LEU A 27 -3.63 -12.67 9.96
C LEU A 27 -3.14 -13.05 11.36
N THR A 28 -1.84 -12.97 11.63
CA THR A 28 -1.25 -13.38 12.92
C THR A 28 -0.99 -12.18 13.84
N ARG A 29 -0.51 -11.06 13.30
CA ARG A 29 -0.13 -9.86 14.07
C ARG A 29 -1.21 -8.79 14.04
N HIS A 30 -1.91 -8.66 12.91
CA HIS A 30 -2.88 -7.59 12.65
C HIS A 30 -4.30 -8.12 12.48
N HIS A 31 -4.59 -9.28 13.10
CA HIS A 31 -5.86 -9.99 12.91
C HIS A 31 -7.08 -9.14 13.28
N GLN A 32 -6.94 -8.23 14.24
CA GLN A 32 -7.98 -7.28 14.65
C GLN A 32 -8.39 -6.34 13.49
N LEU A 33 -7.45 -5.96 12.62
CA LEU A 33 -7.75 -5.14 11.44
C LEU A 33 -8.59 -5.92 10.44
N VAL A 34 -8.28 -7.21 10.26
CA VAL A 34 -9.03 -8.10 9.37
C VAL A 34 -10.44 -8.32 9.91
N THR A 35 -10.60 -8.49 11.23
CA THR A 35 -11.92 -8.61 11.86
C THR A 35 -12.74 -7.32 11.77
N ALA A 36 -12.09 -6.16 11.78
CA ALA A 36 -12.75 -4.85 11.68
C ALA A 36 -13.05 -4.41 10.23
N ASP A 37 -12.51 -5.11 9.22
CA ASP A 37 -12.69 -4.77 7.80
C ASP A 37 -13.97 -5.38 7.22
N SER A 38 -14.75 -4.57 6.51
CA SER A 38 -15.92 -5.00 5.74
C SER A 38 -15.54 -5.61 4.38
N GLY A 39 -14.30 -5.42 3.93
CA GLY A 39 -13.80 -5.85 2.62
C GLY A 39 -14.10 -4.85 1.50
N ASP A 40 -14.50 -3.62 1.82
CA ASP A 40 -14.86 -2.60 0.82
C ASP A 40 -13.68 -2.21 -0.07
N TYR A 41 -12.48 -2.14 0.50
CA TYR A 41 -11.26 -1.87 -0.27
C TYR A 41 -10.85 -3.08 -1.10
N ALA A 42 -10.94 -4.31 -0.58
CA ALA A 42 -10.68 -5.53 -1.35
C ALA A 42 -11.55 -5.59 -2.62
N ARG A 43 -12.85 -5.25 -2.50
CA ARG A 43 -13.75 -5.13 -3.66
C ARG A 43 -13.24 -4.11 -4.67
N THR A 44 -12.86 -2.94 -4.18
CA THR A 44 -12.34 -1.84 -5.02
C THR A 44 -11.10 -2.27 -5.78
N PHE A 45 -10.15 -2.94 -5.10
CA PHE A 45 -8.90 -3.37 -5.72
C PHE A 45 -9.09 -4.49 -6.75
N LEU A 46 -10.05 -5.38 -6.53
CA LEU A 46 -10.39 -6.46 -7.46
C LEU A 46 -11.31 -6.00 -8.59
N SER A 47 -11.68 -4.72 -8.63
CA SER A 47 -12.59 -4.12 -9.63
C SER A 47 -13.91 -4.88 -9.79
N SER A 48 -14.42 -5.49 -8.71
CA SER A 48 -15.68 -6.24 -8.78
C SER A 48 -16.88 -5.29 -8.82
N THR A 49 -17.67 -5.38 -9.88
CA THR A 49 -18.89 -4.59 -10.12
C THR A 49 -20.18 -5.32 -9.77
N ASP A 50 -20.11 -6.62 -9.47
CA ASP A 50 -21.27 -7.45 -9.16
C ASP A 50 -21.77 -7.18 -7.74
N LYS A 51 -23.03 -6.76 -7.61
CA LYS A 51 -23.66 -6.43 -6.33
C LYS A 51 -23.91 -7.64 -5.46
N ASP A 52 -24.11 -8.81 -6.06
CA ASP A 52 -24.37 -10.05 -5.34
C ASP A 52 -23.08 -10.64 -4.74
N GLN A 53 -21.92 -10.14 -5.16
CA GLN A 53 -20.59 -10.52 -4.68
C GLN A 53 -19.96 -9.45 -3.76
N TRP A 54 -20.78 -8.67 -3.06
CA TRP A 54 -20.30 -7.61 -2.16
C TRP A 54 -19.80 -8.13 -0.81
N GLY A 55 -18.80 -7.42 -0.28
CA GLY A 55 -18.18 -7.68 1.02
C GLY A 55 -17.46 -9.03 1.11
N LEU A 56 -17.03 -9.37 2.32
CA LEU A 56 -16.29 -10.61 2.59
C LEU A 56 -17.05 -11.88 2.18
N LYS A 57 -18.39 -11.89 2.29
CA LYS A 57 -19.22 -13.04 1.88
C LYS A 57 -19.14 -13.28 0.38
N GLY A 58 -19.26 -12.23 -0.44
CA GLY A 58 -19.14 -12.35 -1.88
C GLY A 58 -17.75 -12.79 -2.33
N LEU A 59 -16.69 -12.29 -1.67
CA LEU A 59 -15.33 -12.75 -1.91
C LEU A 59 -15.14 -14.23 -1.56
N ALA A 60 -15.76 -14.71 -0.47
CA ALA A 60 -15.75 -16.13 -0.12
C ALA A 60 -16.42 -16.99 -1.20
N THR A 61 -17.62 -16.60 -1.65
CA THR A 61 -18.32 -17.29 -2.75
C THR A 61 -17.49 -17.29 -4.03
N LEU A 62 -16.81 -16.19 -4.36
CA LEU A 62 -15.94 -16.13 -5.54
C LEU A 62 -14.75 -17.08 -5.44
N VAL A 63 -14.16 -17.24 -4.25
CA VAL A 63 -13.09 -18.22 -4.01
C VAL A 63 -13.61 -19.65 -4.13
N GLU A 64 -14.79 -19.94 -3.58
CA GLU A 64 -15.42 -21.27 -3.66
C GLU A 64 -15.73 -21.66 -5.11
N GLN A 65 -16.26 -20.73 -5.90
CA GLN A 65 -16.57 -20.96 -7.32
C GLN A 65 -15.32 -20.99 -8.20
N THR A 66 -14.31 -20.19 -7.88
CA THR A 66 -13.06 -20.08 -8.65
C THR A 66 -11.83 -20.15 -7.73
N PRO A 67 -11.43 -21.36 -7.28
CA PRO A 67 -10.34 -21.52 -6.31
C PRO A 67 -8.99 -20.93 -6.76
N THR A 68 -8.75 -20.83 -8.06
CA THR A 68 -7.54 -20.22 -8.63
C THR A 68 -7.40 -18.73 -8.29
N LYS A 69 -8.50 -18.03 -7.96
CA LYS A 69 -8.47 -16.62 -7.52
C LYS A 69 -8.05 -16.44 -6.06
N ALA A 70 -7.98 -17.51 -5.26
CA ALA A 70 -7.59 -17.43 -3.85
C ALA A 70 -6.23 -16.72 -3.68
N GLN A 71 -5.28 -17.01 -4.56
CA GLN A 71 -3.94 -16.40 -4.52
C GLN A 71 -3.97 -14.87 -4.66
N THR A 72 -4.93 -14.30 -5.37
CA THR A 72 -5.11 -12.84 -5.52
C THR A 72 -6.02 -12.26 -4.44
N ILE A 73 -7.07 -12.99 -4.06
CA ILE A 73 -8.06 -12.52 -3.09
C ILE A 73 -7.47 -12.46 -1.67
N SER A 74 -6.67 -13.44 -1.27
CA SER A 74 -6.06 -13.47 0.07
C SER A 74 -5.22 -12.22 0.39
N PRO A 75 -4.23 -11.81 -0.43
CA PRO A 75 -3.50 -10.57 -0.18
C PRO A 75 -4.36 -9.32 -0.37
N ALA A 76 -5.41 -9.35 -1.22
CA ALA A 76 -6.33 -8.24 -1.37
C ALA A 76 -7.09 -7.93 -0.07
N ILE A 77 -7.53 -8.97 0.66
CA ILE A 77 -8.19 -8.83 1.97
C ILE A 77 -7.19 -8.27 3.00
N ALA A 78 -5.96 -8.79 3.03
CA ALA A 78 -4.94 -8.27 3.93
C ALA A 78 -4.66 -6.77 3.67
N LEU A 79 -4.49 -6.38 2.40
CA LEU A 79 -4.31 -4.99 1.99
C LEU A 79 -5.53 -4.11 2.33
N SER A 80 -6.74 -4.65 2.17
CA SER A 80 -8.00 -3.98 2.51
C SER A 80 -8.08 -3.65 4.00
N ALA A 81 -7.68 -4.58 4.87
CA ALA A 81 -7.68 -4.37 6.31
C ALA A 81 -6.80 -3.19 6.74
N PHE A 82 -5.59 -3.10 6.19
CA PHE A 82 -4.72 -1.94 6.44
C PHE A 82 -5.30 -0.64 5.87
N GLU A 83 -5.89 -0.69 4.68
CA GLU A 83 -6.50 0.48 4.04
C GLU A 83 -7.73 1.01 4.78
N ASN A 84 -8.47 0.12 5.43
CA ASN A 84 -9.58 0.45 6.31
C ASN A 84 -9.09 1.06 7.63
N ALA A 85 -8.04 0.48 8.21
CA ALA A 85 -7.47 0.93 9.48
C ALA A 85 -6.73 2.28 9.38
N ILE A 86 -6.10 2.54 8.24
CA ILE A 86 -5.22 3.70 8.06
C ILE A 86 -5.91 4.75 7.19
N GLY A 87 -6.55 5.71 7.86
CA GLY A 87 -7.21 6.85 7.24
C GLY A 87 -6.24 7.94 6.79
N ARG A 88 -6.77 8.99 6.17
CA ARG A 88 -5.99 10.15 5.68
C ARG A 88 -5.15 10.82 6.78
N ASP A 89 -5.70 10.90 8.00
CA ASP A 89 -5.05 11.57 9.12
C ASP A 89 -4.06 10.67 9.89
N SER A 90 -4.09 9.36 9.63
CA SER A 90 -3.23 8.38 10.32
C SER A 90 -1.75 8.57 10.02
N TRP A 91 -1.38 9.22 8.92
CA TRP A 91 0.03 9.47 8.57
C TRP A 91 0.65 10.64 9.34
N ARG A 92 -0.17 11.55 9.87
CA ARG A 92 0.28 12.61 10.79
C ARG A 92 0.61 12.07 12.18
N TYR A 93 0.09 10.89 12.50
CA TYR A 93 0.31 10.20 13.77
C TYR A 93 0.90 8.80 13.48
N PRO A 94 2.21 8.72 13.19
CA PRO A 94 2.83 7.47 12.79
C PRO A 94 2.58 6.36 13.81
N SER A 95 2.11 5.22 13.34
CA SER A 95 1.94 4.00 14.13
C SER A 95 2.79 2.89 13.55
N ASP A 96 3.15 1.90 14.37
CA ASP A 96 3.97 0.79 13.89
C ASP A 96 3.24 -0.04 12.83
N THR A 97 1.91 -0.20 12.96
CA THR A 97 1.05 -0.77 11.93
C THR A 97 1.14 -0.01 10.60
N GLY A 98 1.09 1.33 10.64
CA GLY A 98 1.21 2.16 9.45
C GLY A 98 2.59 2.06 8.80
N LYS A 99 3.66 2.04 9.61
CA LYS A 99 5.04 1.86 9.14
C LYS A 99 5.23 0.53 8.43
N GLU A 100 4.83 -0.58 9.05
CA GLU A 100 4.96 -1.92 8.47
C GLU A 100 4.28 -2.00 7.10
N TYR A 101 3.07 -1.46 7.01
CA TYR A 101 2.31 -1.44 5.77
C TYR A 101 2.99 -0.62 4.66
N LEU A 102 3.44 0.60 4.97
CA LEU A 102 4.12 1.45 3.99
C LEU A 102 5.46 0.87 3.52
N ASN A 103 6.24 0.32 4.45
CA ASN A 103 7.51 -0.34 4.12
C ASN A 103 7.28 -1.56 3.21
N GLN A 104 6.22 -2.33 3.46
CA GLN A 104 5.86 -3.44 2.57
C GLN A 104 5.46 -2.96 1.16
N LEU A 105 4.68 -1.88 1.06
CA LEU A 105 4.32 -1.32 -0.24
C LEU A 105 5.55 -0.80 -0.99
N GLU A 106 6.46 -0.12 -0.30
CA GLU A 106 7.72 0.36 -0.88
C GLU A 106 8.58 -0.80 -1.40
N GLN A 107 8.69 -1.88 -0.64
CA GLN A 107 9.35 -3.12 -1.07
C GLN A 107 8.75 -3.71 -2.36
N TRP A 108 7.45 -3.52 -2.58
CA TRP A 108 6.75 -3.94 -3.81
C TRP A 108 6.83 -2.93 -4.96
N GLY A 109 7.56 -1.82 -4.75
CA GLY A 109 7.84 -0.78 -5.74
C GLY A 109 6.87 0.40 -5.71
N TYR A 110 6.14 0.61 -4.61
CA TYR A 110 5.38 1.85 -4.42
C TYR A 110 6.31 2.99 -4.01
N HIS A 111 6.26 4.12 -4.72
CA HIS A 111 6.99 5.32 -4.31
C HIS A 111 6.19 6.07 -3.24
N LEU A 112 6.70 6.09 -2.01
CA LEU A 112 6.11 6.82 -0.89
C LEU A 112 6.16 8.34 -1.14
N SER A 113 5.04 9.02 -0.93
CA SER A 113 5.00 10.49 -0.88
C SER A 113 5.81 11.03 0.32
N PRO A 114 6.19 12.32 0.35
CA PRO A 114 6.96 12.87 1.46
C PRO A 114 6.33 12.63 2.85
N VAL A 115 5.01 12.75 2.98
CA VAL A 115 4.29 12.47 4.23
C VAL A 115 4.32 10.98 4.57
N GLU A 116 4.13 10.11 3.58
CA GLU A 116 4.22 8.65 3.78
C GLU A 116 5.65 8.22 4.15
N ARG A 117 6.69 8.87 3.63
CA ARG A 117 8.09 8.58 4.00
C ARG A 117 8.36 8.85 5.48
N ILE A 118 7.90 10.00 5.98
CA ILE A 118 7.99 10.35 7.41
C ILE A 118 7.19 9.33 8.23
N ALA A 119 5.97 8.98 7.79
CA ALA A 119 5.15 8.00 8.48
C ALA A 119 5.73 6.58 8.48
N ALA A 120 6.51 6.22 7.46
CA ALA A 120 7.27 4.96 7.36
C ALA A 120 8.54 4.95 8.22
N GLY A 121 8.92 6.10 8.80
CA GLY A 121 10.10 6.24 9.64
C GLY A 121 11.39 6.54 8.87
N HIS A 122 11.29 6.92 7.60
CA HIS A 122 12.45 7.41 6.85
C HIS A 122 12.84 8.83 7.30
N PRO A 123 14.11 9.22 7.13
CA PRO A 123 14.50 10.62 7.28
C PRO A 123 13.72 11.48 6.28
N ALA A 124 13.50 12.76 6.64
CA ALA A 124 12.97 13.74 5.72
C ALA A 124 13.81 13.73 4.43
N PRO A 125 13.20 13.83 3.24
CA PRO A 125 13.96 13.99 2.01
C PRO A 125 14.91 15.17 2.19
N ALA A 126 16.17 15.01 1.77
CA ALA A 126 17.08 16.14 1.72
C ALA A 126 16.46 17.19 0.78
N ASP A 127 16.36 18.43 1.24
CA ASP A 127 16.04 19.55 0.36
C ASP A 127 17.17 19.62 -0.66
N ASP A 128 16.88 19.17 -1.89
CA ASP A 128 17.80 19.27 -3.02
C ASP A 128 17.75 20.71 -3.56
N ASP A 129 17.96 21.69 -2.69
CA ASP A 129 18.27 23.07 -3.06
C ASP A 129 19.75 23.11 -3.48
N THR A 130 20.05 22.44 -4.60
CA THR A 130 21.26 22.77 -5.35
C THR A 130 21.00 24.11 -6.02
N ASP A 131 21.24 25.20 -5.28
CA ASP A 131 21.43 26.52 -5.86
C ASP A 131 22.58 26.41 -6.85
N PRO A 132 22.37 26.59 -8.18
CA PRO A 132 23.48 26.57 -9.11
C PRO A 132 24.38 27.75 -8.76
N ALA A 133 25.55 27.44 -8.21
CA ALA A 133 26.60 28.42 -7.95
C ALA A 133 26.76 29.31 -9.17
N VAL A 134 26.40 30.59 -9.02
CA VAL A 134 26.75 31.64 -9.96
C VAL A 134 28.27 31.70 -10.02
N ASP A 135 28.84 31.23 -11.13
CA ASP A 135 30.22 31.52 -11.50
C ASP A 135 30.33 33.04 -11.68
N GLU A 136 30.86 33.73 -10.66
CA GLU A 136 31.35 35.10 -10.82
C GLU A 136 32.61 35.05 -11.69
N ASP A 137 32.38 35.33 -12.97
CA ASP A 137 33.35 35.58 -14.02
C ASP A 137 34.47 36.50 -13.50
N THR A 138 35.69 35.98 -13.43
CA THR A 138 36.90 36.72 -13.09
C THR A 138 37.17 37.79 -14.14
N VAL A 139 36.78 39.04 -13.87
CA VAL A 139 37.28 40.20 -14.62
C VAL A 139 38.68 40.55 -14.13
N THR A 140 39.70 40.04 -14.81
CA THR A 140 41.05 40.61 -14.77
C THR A 140 41.14 41.79 -15.73
N ALA A 141 41.34 42.99 -15.20
CA ALA A 141 41.92 44.11 -15.95
C ALA A 141 42.60 45.10 -14.99
N GLU A 142 43.92 44.96 -14.82
CA GLU A 142 44.90 46.07 -14.92
C GLU A 142 46.32 45.53 -15.09
#